data_AF-A0A842V1N4-F1
#
_entry.id   AF-A0A842V1N4-F1
#
_cell.length_a   1.000
_cell.length_b   1.000
_cell.length_c   1.000
_cell.angle_alpha   90.00
_cell.angle_beta   90.00
_cell.angle_gamma   90.00
#
_symmetry.space_group_name_H-M   'P 1'
#
loop_
_entity.id
_entity.type
_entity.pdbx_description
1 polymer ?
#
loop_
_entity_poly.entity_id
_entity_poly.type
_entity_poly.pdbx_seq_one_letter_code
_entity_poly.pdbx_strand_id
1 'polypeptide(L)'
;IGKVLVENYNGKVPDEIDELLKLKGVGRKTANLVVALGYGKPAICVDTHVHRISNRLGYVNTKAPEQTEFTLRKKLPKKYWIIYNDLLVAWGQNICVPISPWCSRCAIRKYCRRVGVDRSR
;
A
#
# COMPACT_ATOMS: atom_id res chain seq x y z
N ILE A 1 -15.77 15.71 10.98
CA ILE A 1 -15.70 15.48 9.52
C ILE A 1 -17.01 15.85 8.84
N GLY A 2 -18.16 15.27 9.21
CA GLY A 2 -19.47 15.58 8.56
C GLY A 2 -19.80 17.07 8.42
N LYS A 3 -19.67 17.86 9.49
CA LYS A 3 -19.89 19.33 9.44
C LYS A 3 -19.03 20.04 8.37
N VAL A 4 -17.73 19.71 8.32
CA VAL A 4 -16.79 20.26 7.32
C VAL A 4 -17.19 19.86 5.90
N LEU A 5 -17.67 18.63 5.70
CA LEU A 5 -18.13 18.20 4.38
C LEU A 5 -19.37 18.98 3.93
N VAL A 6 -20.32 19.22 4.82
CA VAL A 6 -21.53 20.01 4.51
C VAL A 6 -21.16 21.46 4.20
N GLU A 7 -20.33 22.09 5.02
CA GLU A 7 -19.98 23.51 4.91
C GLU A 7 -19.03 23.81 3.74
N ASN A 8 -18.01 22.97 3.50
CA ASN A 8 -16.93 23.28 2.58
C ASN A 8 -16.92 22.42 1.30
N TYR A 9 -17.67 21.32 1.28
CA TYR A 9 -17.64 20.34 0.18
C TYR A 9 -19.05 19.94 -0.29
N ASN A 10 -20.08 20.74 -0.01
CA ASN A 10 -21.48 20.49 -0.41
C ASN A 10 -21.99 19.08 -0.04
N GLY A 11 -21.57 18.57 1.11
CA GLY A 11 -21.91 17.24 1.60
C GLY A 11 -21.24 16.08 0.86
N LYS A 12 -20.33 16.35 -0.08
CA LYS A 12 -19.58 15.32 -0.83
C LYS A 12 -18.21 15.11 -0.21
N VAL A 13 -17.78 13.85 -0.16
CA VAL A 13 -16.38 13.53 0.17
C VAL A 13 -15.50 13.99 -1.01
N PRO A 14 -14.35 14.63 -0.78
CA PRO A 14 -13.42 14.96 -1.85
C PRO A 14 -12.76 13.71 -2.43
N ASP A 15 -12.48 13.74 -3.73
CA ASP A 15 -11.85 12.65 -4.48
C ASP A 15 -10.37 12.92 -4.82
N GLU A 16 -9.78 13.91 -4.15
CA GLU A 16 -8.38 14.32 -4.27
C GLU A 16 -7.65 14.20 -2.93
N ILE A 17 -6.42 13.68 -2.96
CA ILE A 17 -5.64 13.36 -1.75
C ILE A 17 -5.41 14.61 -0.90
N ASP A 18 -5.01 15.72 -1.51
CA ASP A 18 -4.64 16.93 -0.78
C ASP A 18 -5.86 17.59 -0.12
N GLU A 19 -7.06 17.44 -0.69
CA GLU A 19 -8.31 17.86 -0.05
C GLU A 19 -8.69 16.95 1.11
N LEU A 20 -8.57 15.63 0.93
CA LEU A 20 -8.82 14.66 2.00
C LEU A 20 -7.90 14.89 3.20
N LEU A 21 -6.64 15.27 2.98
CA LEU A 21 -5.67 15.57 4.05
C LEU A 21 -6.04 16.80 4.89
N LYS A 22 -6.91 17.70 4.40
CA LYS A 22 -7.42 18.84 5.18
C LYS A 22 -8.45 18.40 6.22
N LEU A 23 -9.04 17.21 6.08
CA LEU A 23 -10.03 16.69 7.02
C LEU A 23 -9.34 16.19 8.30
N LYS A 24 -9.71 16.78 9.45
CA LYS A 24 -9.18 16.37 10.76
C LYS A 24 -9.35 14.86 10.97
N GLY A 25 -8.22 14.16 11.19
CA GLY A 25 -8.16 12.71 11.41
C GLY A 25 -7.90 11.88 10.15
N VAL A 26 -7.80 12.50 8.97
CA VAL A 26 -7.48 11.81 7.71
C VAL A 26 -5.99 11.95 7.42
N GLY A 27 -5.25 10.86 7.58
CA GLY A 27 -3.86 10.75 7.13
C GLY A 27 -3.74 10.27 5.68
N ARG A 28 -2.52 10.32 5.12
CA ARG A 28 -2.23 9.94 3.73
C ARG A 28 -2.69 8.53 3.36
N LYS A 29 -2.55 7.56 4.28
CA LYS A 29 -3.07 6.19 4.08
C LYS A 29 -4.58 6.18 3.89
N THR A 30 -5.33 6.85 4.77
CA THR A 30 -6.79 6.92 4.68
C THR A 30 -7.22 7.65 3.42
N ALA A 31 -6.56 8.75 3.07
CA ALA A 31 -6.82 9.48 1.83
C ALA A 31 -6.62 8.59 0.58
N ASN A 32 -5.49 7.87 0.51
CA ASN A 32 -5.23 6.92 -0.58
C ASN A 32 -6.30 5.83 -0.67
N LEU A 33 -6.82 5.32 0.45
CA LEU A 33 -7.89 4.30 0.46
C LEU A 33 -9.21 4.87 -0.09
N VAL A 34 -9.58 6.09 0.30
CA VAL A 34 -10.80 6.75 -0.21
C VAL A 34 -10.70 6.95 -1.73
N VAL A 35 -9.56 7.46 -2.22
CA VAL A 35 -9.32 7.67 -3.66
C VAL A 35 -9.33 6.35 -4.44
N ALA A 36 -8.65 5.32 -3.93
CA ALA A 36 -8.56 4.02 -4.59
C ALA A 36 -9.89 3.24 -4.57
N LEU A 37 -10.45 3.00 -3.39
CA LEU A 37 -11.60 2.11 -3.22
C LEU A 37 -12.94 2.85 -3.29
N GLY A 38 -12.99 4.09 -2.81
CA GLY A 38 -14.21 4.90 -2.85
C GLY A 38 -14.49 5.51 -4.23
N TYR A 39 -13.46 5.92 -4.96
CA TYR A 39 -13.58 6.57 -6.27
C TYR A 39 -13.01 5.77 -7.44
N GLY A 40 -12.40 4.60 -7.20
CA GLY A 40 -11.80 3.79 -8.28
C GLY A 40 -10.61 4.46 -8.97
N LYS A 41 -10.03 5.49 -8.36
CA LYS A 41 -8.92 6.26 -8.94
C LYS A 41 -7.57 5.58 -8.61
N PRO A 42 -6.55 5.68 -9.48
CA PRO A 42 -5.25 5.10 -9.19
C PRO A 42 -4.60 5.74 -7.95
N ALA A 43 -4.55 5.01 -6.84
CA ALA A 43 -3.75 5.34 -5.66
C ALA A 43 -3.11 4.08 -5.07
N ILE A 44 -1.94 4.22 -4.45
CA ILE A 44 -1.19 3.12 -3.83
C ILE A 44 -1.32 3.22 -2.32
N CYS A 45 -1.92 2.19 -1.70
CA CYS A 45 -2.00 2.09 -0.26
C CYS A 45 -0.84 1.26 0.28
N VAL A 46 0.09 1.90 0.99
CA VAL A 46 1.20 1.20 1.64
C VAL A 46 0.89 0.95 3.11
N ASP A 47 0.79 -0.32 3.47
CA ASP A 47 0.75 -0.78 4.85
C ASP A 47 2.03 -1.59 5.19
N THR A 48 2.00 -2.29 6.32
CA THR A 48 3.14 -3.11 6.77
C THR A 48 3.41 -4.29 5.85
N HIS A 49 2.42 -4.84 5.15
CA HIS A 49 2.58 -5.93 4.19
C HIS A 49 3.22 -5.43 2.90
N VAL A 50 2.65 -4.36 2.31
CA VAL A 50 3.17 -3.75 1.08
C VAL A 50 4.60 -3.28 1.28
N HIS A 51 4.87 -2.57 2.39
CA HIS A 51 6.20 -2.08 2.71
C HIS A 51 7.20 -3.24 2.86
N ARG A 52 6.90 -4.23 3.73
CA ARG A 52 7.81 -5.36 3.99
C ARG A 52 8.05 -6.21 2.75
N ILE A 53 7.00 -6.59 2.05
CA ILE A 53 7.09 -7.54 0.93
C ILE A 53 7.75 -6.90 -0.28
N SER A 54 7.41 -5.64 -0.60
CA SER A 54 8.06 -4.93 -1.71
C SER A 54 9.57 -4.77 -1.49
N ASN A 55 10.00 -4.51 -0.25
CA ASN A 55 11.42 -4.47 0.10
C ASN A 55 12.06 -5.87 0.06
N ARG A 56 11.42 -6.91 0.61
CA ARG A 56 11.93 -8.31 0.58
C ARG A 56 12.09 -8.86 -0.84
N LEU A 57 11.14 -8.55 -1.73
CA LEU A 57 11.25 -8.89 -3.16
C LEU A 57 12.46 -8.20 -3.81
N GLY A 58 12.96 -7.11 -3.22
CA GLY A 58 13.95 -6.22 -3.80
C GLY A 58 13.36 -5.35 -4.91
N TYR A 59 12.04 -5.22 -4.96
CA TYR A 59 11.34 -4.37 -5.92
C TYR A 59 11.48 -2.89 -5.57
N VAL A 60 11.55 -2.58 -4.27
CA VAL A 60 11.92 -1.26 -3.74
C VAL A 60 13.04 -1.41 -2.71
N ASN A 61 13.74 -0.32 -2.40
CA ASN A 61 14.72 -0.23 -1.32
C ASN A 61 14.46 1.06 -0.54
N THR A 62 13.70 0.96 0.54
CA THR A 62 13.12 2.12 1.24
C THR A 62 13.00 1.84 2.74
N LYS A 63 13.14 2.89 3.56
CA LYS A 63 13.13 2.76 5.02
C LYS A 63 11.79 3.11 5.66
N ALA A 64 10.93 3.83 4.95
CA ALA A 64 9.62 4.28 5.44
C ALA A 64 8.50 3.94 4.44
N PRO A 65 7.26 3.68 4.91
CA PRO A 65 6.10 3.41 4.04
C PRO A 65 5.85 4.48 2.98
N GLU A 66 6.01 5.76 3.34
CA GLU A 66 5.85 6.89 2.42
C GLU A 66 6.87 6.83 1.27
N GLN A 67 8.13 6.51 1.58
CA GLN A 67 9.17 6.33 0.55
C GLN A 67 8.81 5.16 -0.37
N THR A 68 8.25 4.08 0.18
CA THR A 68 7.76 2.94 -0.61
C THR A 68 6.65 3.38 -1.54
N GLU A 69 5.69 4.19 -1.08
CA GLU A 69 4.60 4.70 -1.92
C GLU A 69 5.15 5.45 -3.12
N PHE A 70 6.01 6.45 -2.89
CA PHE A 70 6.59 7.25 -3.98
C PHE A 70 7.47 6.42 -4.91
N THR A 71 8.19 5.43 -4.39
CA THR A 71 9.01 4.53 -5.22
C THR A 71 8.13 3.62 -6.07
N LEU A 72 7.04 3.08 -5.51
CA LEU A 72 6.08 2.26 -6.25
C LEU A 72 5.38 3.08 -7.33
N ARG A 73 5.00 4.34 -7.06
CA ARG A 73 4.40 5.24 -8.08
C ARG A 73 5.30 5.41 -9.33
N LYS A 74 6.63 5.34 -9.15
CA LYS A 74 7.60 5.46 -10.25
C LYS A 74 7.82 4.15 -11.03
N LYS A 75 7.57 2.99 -10.41
CA LYS A 75 7.96 1.68 -10.96
C LYS A 75 6.79 0.76 -11.30
N LEU A 76 5.75 0.74 -10.46
CA LEU A 76 4.58 -0.13 -10.60
C LEU A 76 3.66 0.42 -11.69
N PRO A 77 3.28 -0.37 -12.71
CA PRO A 77 2.30 0.05 -13.71
C PRO A 77 0.96 0.46 -13.07
N LYS A 78 0.38 1.59 -13.52
CA LYS A 78 -0.85 2.17 -12.95
C LYS A 78 -2.02 1.19 -12.82
N LYS A 79 -2.16 0.27 -13.78
CA LYS A 79 -3.20 -0.78 -13.76
C LYS A 79 -3.20 -1.66 -12.51
N TYR A 80 -2.08 -1.73 -11.78
CA TYR A 80 -1.95 -2.54 -10.57
C TYR A 80 -2.13 -1.75 -9.28
N TRP A 81 -2.21 -0.41 -9.31
CA TRP A 81 -2.11 0.40 -8.10
C TRP A 81 -3.19 0.09 -7.06
N ILE A 82 -4.43 -0.14 -7.52
CA ILE A 82 -5.57 -0.44 -6.65
C ILE A 82 -5.42 -1.85 -6.05
N ILE A 83 -5.16 -2.87 -6.88
CA ILE A 83 -5.15 -4.27 -6.43
C ILE A 83 -3.87 -4.69 -5.68
N TYR A 84 -2.80 -3.89 -5.76
CA TYR A 84 -1.48 -4.27 -5.22
C TYR A 84 -1.51 -4.47 -3.70
N ASN A 85 -2.26 -3.64 -2.97
CA ASN A 85 -2.38 -3.80 -1.51
C ASN A 85 -3.07 -5.12 -1.17
N ASP A 86 -4.25 -5.39 -1.71
CA ASP A 86 -5.03 -6.59 -1.42
C ASP A 86 -4.24 -7.88 -1.67
N LEU A 87 -3.55 -7.94 -2.81
CA LEU A 87 -2.70 -9.09 -3.16
C LEU A 87 -1.60 -9.31 -2.12
N LEU A 88 -0.92 -8.24 -1.70
CA LEU A 88 0.20 -8.35 -0.75
C LEU A 88 -0.25 -8.57 0.69
N VAL A 89 -1.43 -8.10 1.09
CA VAL A 89 -2.02 -8.41 2.39
C VAL A 89 -2.28 -9.91 2.49
N ALA A 90 -3.03 -10.47 1.53
CA ALA A 90 -3.32 -11.90 1.50
C ALA A 90 -2.03 -12.74 1.44
N TRP A 91 -1.08 -12.35 0.59
CA TRP A 91 0.22 -13.01 0.50
C TRP A 91 1.01 -12.92 1.81
N GLY A 92 1.01 -11.74 2.43
CA GLY A 92 1.80 -11.44 3.62
C GLY A 92 1.30 -12.12 4.89
N GLN A 93 0.01 -12.44 4.96
CA GLN A 93 -0.60 -13.19 6.05
C GLN A 93 -0.34 -14.69 5.93
N ASN A 94 -0.29 -15.23 4.71
CA ASN A 94 -0.26 -16.68 4.49
C ASN A 94 1.12 -17.23 4.09
N ILE A 95 1.93 -16.46 3.35
CA ILE A 95 3.21 -16.92 2.78
C ILE A 95 4.39 -16.08 3.28
N CYS A 96 4.38 -14.77 3.00
CA CYS A 96 5.49 -13.87 3.35
C CYS A 96 5.32 -13.26 4.76
N VAL A 97 5.12 -14.13 5.74
CA VAL A 97 4.92 -13.73 7.14
C VAL A 97 6.16 -13.02 7.71
N PRO A 98 6.02 -12.16 8.74
CA PRO A 98 7.13 -11.37 9.27
C PRO A 98 8.30 -12.22 9.78
N ILE A 99 8.01 -13.31 10.49
CA ILE A 99 9.03 -14.20 11.07
C ILE A 99 9.01 -15.53 10.33
N SER A 100 10.16 -15.94 9.79
CA SER A 100 10.33 -17.22 9.07
C SER A 100 9.28 -17.45 7.96
N PRO A 101 9.26 -16.62 6.91
CA PRO A 101 8.33 -16.77 5.78
C PRO A 101 8.43 -18.15 5.11
N TRP A 102 7.31 -18.62 4.56
CA TRP A 102 7.18 -19.88 3.84
C TRP A 102 7.74 -19.78 2.41
N CYS A 103 9.03 -19.47 2.29
CA CYS A 103 9.73 -19.38 1.02
C CYS A 103 9.68 -20.69 0.22
N SER A 104 9.68 -21.87 0.86
CA SER A 104 9.53 -23.17 0.16
C SER A 104 8.22 -23.31 -0.61
N ARG A 105 7.14 -22.70 -0.10
CA ARG A 105 5.79 -22.69 -0.70
C ARG A 105 5.49 -21.45 -1.53
N CYS A 106 6.45 -20.52 -1.64
CA CYS A 106 6.26 -19.24 -2.30
C CYS A 106 6.34 -19.37 -3.83
N ALA A 107 5.22 -19.17 -4.52
CA ALA A 107 5.14 -19.32 -5.98
C ALA A 107 6.06 -18.37 -6.76
N ILE A 108 6.43 -17.22 -6.18
CA ILE A 108 7.34 -16.24 -6.78
C ILE A 108 8.76 -16.29 -6.21
N ARG A 109 9.14 -17.37 -5.50
CA ARG A 109 10.47 -17.50 -4.87
C ARG A 109 11.60 -17.19 -5.84
N LYS A 110 11.53 -17.68 -7.08
CA LYS A 110 12.54 -17.46 -8.12
C LYS A 110 12.76 -15.99 -8.50
N TYR A 111 11.77 -15.13 -8.27
CA TYR A 111 11.84 -13.70 -8.56
C TYR A 111 12.10 -12.85 -7.30
N CYS A 112 12.16 -13.47 -6.12
CA CYS A 112 12.32 -12.79 -4.85
C CYS A 112 13.80 -12.73 -4.46
N ARG A 113 14.34 -11.52 -4.28
CA ARG A 113 15.72 -11.33 -3.81
C ARG A 113 15.92 -11.66 -2.32
N ARG A 114 14.82 -11.86 -1.58
CA ARG A 114 14.82 -12.22 -0.15
C ARG A 114 15.62 -11.25 0.73
N VAL A 115 15.58 -9.96 0.39
CA VAL A 115 16.31 -8.92 1.13
C VAL A 115 15.85 -8.91 2.59
N GLY A 116 16.79 -9.05 3.53
CA GLY A 116 16.49 -9.06 4.97
C GLY A 116 15.68 -10.28 5.43
N VAL A 117 15.77 -11.42 4.74
CA VAL A 117 15.17 -12.69 5.17
C VAL A 117 16.26 -13.66 5.63
N ASP A 118 16.57 -13.65 6.93
CA ASP A 118 17.65 -14.47 7.50
C ASP A 118 17.24 -15.93 7.72
N ARG A 119 15.96 -16.15 8.05
CA ARG A 119 15.38 -17.49 8.27
C ARG A 119 14.11 -17.63 7.45
N SER A 120 13.86 -18.81 6.89
CA SER A 120 12.65 -19.13 6.13
C SER A 120 12.32 -20.61 6.22
N ARG A 121 11.04 -20.93 6.12
CA ARG A 121 10.55 -22.30 5.89
C ARG A 121 10.28 -22.54 4.42
#